data_AF-A0A2V7GVF1-F1
#
_entry.id   AF-A0A2V7GVF1-F1
#
_cell.length_a   1.000
_cell.length_b   1.000
_cell.length_c   1.000
_cell.angle_alpha   90.00
_cell.angle_beta   90.00
_cell.angle_gamma   90.00
#
_symmetry.space_group_name_H-M   'P 1'
#
loop_
_entity.id
_entity.type
_entity.pdbx_description
1 polymer ?
#
loop_
_entity_poly.entity_id
_entity_poly.type
_entity_poly.pdbx_seq_one_letter_code
_entity_poly.pdbx_strand_id
1 'polypeptide(L)'
;MKRAENLLTSLTGVLSASVVVTPQGEVSEIHVLTRNDVAAKQVVRNIESALMAQLGMKIDHRKISVAQTADVRPIEQLQEDAISSRAKKRVVVFRRLEVRPADRPQRVVVTVKLSFGEREAEAQELGTDTLRNRVEAAARAAALCLDDLIPDNSIALEGAQIIDAFDRKFVFAAVHGLGGREAQLLTGTCEIRESAERAAVLAVLNATNRWVDARR
;
A
#
# COMPACT_ATOMS: atom_id res chain seq x y z
N MET A 1 -6.66 2.33 -46.28
CA MET A 1 -5.80 2.41 -45.08
C MET A 1 -6.51 3.13 -43.93
N LYS A 2 -6.45 4.47 -43.82
CA LYS A 2 -7.02 5.23 -42.68
C LYS A 2 -8.48 4.91 -42.32
N ARG A 3 -9.34 4.63 -43.31
CA ARG A 3 -10.76 4.28 -43.05
C ARG A 3 -10.93 2.97 -42.28
N ALA A 4 -10.14 1.94 -42.56
CA ALA A 4 -10.20 0.66 -41.86
C ALA A 4 -9.64 0.79 -40.44
N GLU A 5 -8.50 1.48 -40.28
CA GLU A 5 -7.89 1.72 -38.96
C GLU A 5 -8.80 2.56 -38.05
N ASN A 6 -9.43 3.61 -38.59
CA ASN A 6 -10.40 4.42 -37.86
C ASN A 6 -11.62 3.61 -37.41
N LEU A 7 -12.13 2.73 -38.28
CA LEU A 7 -13.23 1.83 -37.94
C LEU A 7 -12.83 0.88 -36.81
N LEU A 8 -11.66 0.23 -36.92
CA LEU A 8 -11.19 -0.70 -35.90
C LEU A 8 -10.94 -0.03 -34.55
N THR A 9 -10.42 1.20 -34.56
CA THR A 9 -10.21 2.01 -33.35
C THR A 9 -11.53 2.45 -32.70
N SER A 10 -12.65 2.46 -33.43
CA SER A 10 -13.97 2.78 -32.89
C SER A 10 -14.63 1.61 -32.14
N LEU A 11 -14.06 0.39 -32.22
CA LEU A 11 -14.59 -0.79 -31.55
C LEU A 11 -14.27 -0.75 -30.05
N THR A 12 -15.23 -1.19 -29.23
CA THR A 12 -15.09 -1.26 -27.78
C THR A 12 -13.88 -2.10 -27.38
N GLY A 13 -13.03 -1.54 -26.51
CA GLY A 13 -11.82 -2.19 -26.01
C GLY A 13 -10.59 -2.03 -26.90
N VAL A 14 -10.70 -1.45 -28.11
CA VAL A 14 -9.54 -1.21 -29.00
C VAL A 14 -8.87 0.12 -28.67
N LEU A 15 -7.56 0.09 -28.43
CA LEU A 15 -6.72 1.27 -28.19
C LEU A 15 -6.09 1.80 -29.47
N SER A 16 -5.61 0.88 -30.32
CA SER A 16 -5.02 1.21 -31.62
C SER A 16 -5.12 0.02 -32.55
N ALA A 17 -5.27 0.29 -33.85
CA ALA A 17 -5.26 -0.73 -34.89
C ALA A 17 -4.38 -0.29 -36.06
N SER A 18 -3.58 -1.21 -36.60
CA SER A 18 -2.79 -1.02 -37.81
C SER A 18 -3.10 -2.13 -38.81
N VAL A 19 -3.29 -1.75 -40.07
CA VAL A 19 -3.61 -2.68 -41.15
C VAL A 19 -2.48 -2.68 -42.17
N VAL A 20 -1.86 -3.85 -42.37
CA VAL A 20 -0.84 -4.08 -43.40
C VAL A 20 -1.51 -4.66 -44.64
N VAL A 21 -1.19 -4.11 -45.80
CA VAL A 21 -1.71 -4.56 -47.10
C VAL A 21 -0.58 -4.94 -48.04
N THR A 22 -0.85 -5.89 -48.92
CA THR A 22 0.05 -6.28 -50.00
C THR A 22 0.09 -5.19 -51.08
N PRO A 23 1.12 -5.19 -51.96
CA PRO A 23 1.16 -4.31 -53.13
C PRO A 23 -0.06 -4.47 -54.06
N GLN A 24 -0.77 -5.59 -53.98
CA GLN A 24 -2.00 -5.88 -54.74
C GLN A 24 -3.27 -5.34 -54.05
N GLY A 25 -3.14 -4.70 -52.88
CA GLY A 25 -4.24 -4.08 -52.15
C GLY A 25 -5.03 -5.02 -51.23
N GLU A 26 -4.57 -6.26 -51.05
CA GLU A 26 -5.21 -7.21 -50.12
C GLU A 26 -4.67 -7.03 -48.70
N VAL A 27 -5.52 -7.25 -47.68
CA VAL A 27 -5.09 -7.22 -46.28
C VAL A 27 -4.21 -8.43 -45.99
N SER A 28 -2.95 -8.19 -45.64
CA SER A 28 -2.00 -9.22 -45.21
C SER A 28 -2.11 -9.49 -43.71
N GLU A 29 -2.11 -8.44 -42.90
CA GLU A 29 -2.09 -8.52 -41.44
C GLU A 29 -2.88 -7.39 -40.80
N ILE A 30 -3.49 -7.66 -39.66
CA ILE A 30 -4.11 -6.66 -38.79
C ILE A 30 -3.52 -6.82 -37.39
N HIS A 31 -2.91 -5.76 -36.89
CA HIS A 31 -2.39 -5.68 -35.53
C HIS A 31 -3.30 -4.79 -34.71
N VAL A 32 -3.88 -5.35 -33.64
CA VAL A 32 -4.81 -4.63 -32.77
C VAL A 32 -4.31 -4.67 -31.34
N LEU A 33 -4.22 -3.49 -30.74
CA LEU A 33 -3.94 -3.32 -29.32
C LEU A 33 -5.26 -3.11 -28.58
N THR A 34 -5.57 -3.95 -27.59
CA THR A 34 -6.80 -3.84 -26.81
C THR A 34 -6.55 -3.76 -25.31
N ARG A 35 -7.52 -3.22 -24.56
CA ARG A 35 -7.57 -3.37 -23.10
C ARG A 35 -7.91 -4.83 -22.72
N ASN A 36 -7.66 -5.20 -21.46
CA ASN A 36 -7.98 -6.53 -20.91
C ASN A 36 -9.46 -6.70 -20.48
N ASP A 37 -10.31 -5.72 -20.79
CA ASP A 37 -11.75 -5.70 -20.48
C ASP A 37 -12.59 -6.58 -21.43
N VAL A 38 -12.10 -6.83 -22.65
CA VAL A 38 -12.75 -7.67 -23.66
C VAL A 38 -11.86 -8.86 -24.02
N ALA A 39 -12.41 -10.07 -23.98
CA ALA A 39 -11.68 -11.28 -24.33
C ALA A 39 -11.21 -11.27 -25.80
N ALA A 40 -9.96 -11.68 -26.06
CA ALA A 40 -9.35 -11.64 -27.40
C ALA A 40 -10.19 -12.33 -28.50
N LYS A 41 -10.82 -13.47 -28.20
CA LYS A 41 -11.73 -14.14 -29.16
C LYS A 41 -12.92 -13.28 -29.56
N GLN A 42 -13.46 -12.52 -28.62
CA GLN A 42 -14.57 -11.61 -28.87
C GLN A 42 -14.11 -10.40 -29.69
N VAL A 43 -12.91 -9.88 -29.41
CA VAL A 43 -12.27 -8.82 -30.21
C VAL A 43 -12.12 -9.25 -31.67
N VAL A 44 -11.55 -10.42 -31.93
CA VAL A 44 -11.39 -10.97 -33.30
C VAL A 44 -12.72 -11.05 -34.03
N ARG A 45 -13.77 -11.58 -33.38
CA ARG A 45 -15.11 -11.68 -33.97
C ARG A 45 -15.73 -10.31 -34.27
N ASN A 46 -15.52 -9.33 -33.39
CA ASN A 46 -15.99 -7.96 -33.59
C ASN A 46 -15.30 -7.30 -34.79
N ILE A 47 -14.00 -7.53 -34.96
CA ILE A 47 -13.20 -7.04 -36.09
C ILE A 47 -13.71 -7.63 -37.41
N GLU A 48 -13.87 -8.96 -37.48
CA GLU A 48 -14.39 -9.63 -38.69
C GLU A 48 -15.79 -9.11 -39.06
N SER A 49 -16.67 -8.98 -38.07
CA SER A 49 -18.04 -8.50 -38.27
C SER A 49 -18.06 -7.04 -38.75
N ALA A 50 -17.23 -6.17 -38.16
CA ALA A 50 -17.17 -4.75 -38.51
C ALA A 50 -16.61 -4.52 -39.91
N LEU A 51 -15.53 -5.21 -40.28
CA LEU A 51 -14.90 -5.09 -41.59
C LEU A 51 -15.79 -5.64 -42.71
N MET A 52 -16.52 -6.73 -42.44
CA MET A 52 -17.50 -7.26 -43.37
C MET A 52 -18.69 -6.31 -43.54
N ALA A 53 -19.25 -5.78 -42.45
CA ALA A 53 -20.46 -4.97 -42.49
C ALA A 53 -20.26 -3.58 -43.10
N GLN A 54 -19.15 -2.90 -42.78
CA GLN A 54 -18.94 -1.51 -43.21
C GLN A 54 -18.06 -1.37 -44.45
N LEU A 55 -17.19 -2.33 -44.72
CA LEU A 55 -16.21 -2.25 -45.81
C LEU A 55 -16.32 -3.42 -46.80
N GLY A 56 -17.20 -4.40 -46.55
CA GLY A 56 -17.35 -5.57 -47.41
C GLY A 56 -16.11 -6.47 -47.46
N MET A 57 -15.16 -6.31 -46.53
CA MET A 57 -13.89 -7.03 -46.53
C MET A 57 -14.00 -8.31 -45.73
N LYS A 58 -13.73 -9.45 -46.38
CA LYS A 58 -13.65 -10.75 -45.72
C LYS A 58 -12.21 -11.05 -45.34
N ILE A 59 -11.97 -11.25 -44.05
CA ILE A 59 -10.65 -11.50 -43.48
C ILE A 59 -10.70 -12.78 -42.65
N ASP A 60 -9.62 -13.55 -42.69
CA ASP A 60 -9.43 -14.74 -41.87
C ASP A 60 -8.86 -14.33 -40.51
N HIS A 61 -9.44 -14.85 -39.42
CA HIS A 61 -8.95 -14.67 -38.05
C HIS A 61 -7.46 -14.95 -37.88
N ARG A 62 -6.83 -15.80 -38.71
CA ARG A 62 -5.38 -16.08 -38.68
C ARG A 62 -4.52 -14.86 -39.02
N LYS A 63 -5.07 -13.86 -39.70
CA LYS A 63 -4.39 -12.61 -40.05
C LYS A 63 -4.55 -11.52 -38.98
N ILE A 64 -5.30 -11.78 -37.91
CA ILE A 64 -5.56 -10.82 -36.83
C ILE A 64 -4.70 -11.16 -35.61
N SER A 65 -3.74 -10.29 -35.32
CA SER A 65 -2.94 -10.33 -34.11
C SER A 65 -3.55 -9.39 -33.08
N VAL A 66 -3.95 -9.93 -31.92
CA VAL A 66 -4.47 -9.15 -30.79
C VAL A 66 -3.42 -9.14 -29.69
N ALA A 67 -2.84 -7.96 -29.45
CA ALA A 67 -2.05 -7.70 -28.27
C ALA A 67 -2.96 -7.04 -27.23
N GLN A 68 -3.09 -7.65 -26.06
CA GLN A 68 -3.81 -6.99 -24.97
C GLN A 68 -2.80 -6.26 -24.07
N THR A 69 -3.02 -4.97 -23.86
CA THR A 69 -2.33 -4.26 -22.79
C THR A 69 -2.95 -4.75 -21.49
N ALA A 70 -2.15 -5.49 -20.71
CA ALA A 70 -2.35 -5.47 -19.26
C ALA A 70 -2.44 -4.00 -18.85
N ASP A 71 -3.43 -3.64 -18.02
CA ASP A 71 -3.51 -2.29 -17.46
C ASP A 71 -2.10 -1.85 -17.10
N VAL A 72 -1.59 -0.89 -17.88
CA VAL A 72 -0.29 -0.28 -17.62
C VAL A 72 -0.53 0.60 -16.42
N ARG A 73 -0.57 -0.03 -15.24
CA ARG A 73 -0.23 0.65 -14.01
C ARG A 73 1.19 1.14 -14.22
N PRO A 74 1.46 2.45 -14.12
CA PRO A 74 2.77 3.02 -14.40
C PRO A 74 3.87 2.21 -13.73
N ILE A 75 5.01 2.05 -14.39
CA ILE A 75 6.17 1.32 -13.84
C ILE A 75 6.59 1.90 -12.48
N GLU A 76 6.30 3.18 -12.23
CA GLU A 76 6.43 3.85 -10.94
C GLU A 76 5.56 3.22 -9.83
N GLN A 77 4.32 2.81 -10.14
CA GLN A 77 3.42 2.11 -9.21
C GLN A 77 3.74 0.63 -9.04
N LEU A 78 4.36 -0.04 -10.02
CA LEU A 78 4.81 -1.43 -9.85
C LEU A 78 6.13 -1.51 -9.06
N GLN A 79 7.01 -0.52 -9.19
CA GLN A 79 8.14 -0.35 -8.28
C GLN A 79 7.66 0.08 -6.90
N GLU A 80 6.73 1.03 -6.79
CA GLU A 80 6.11 1.36 -5.51
C GLU A 80 5.35 0.17 -4.93
N ASP A 81 4.60 -0.64 -5.67
CA ASP A 81 3.89 -1.81 -5.11
C ASP A 81 4.83 -2.98 -4.80
N ALA A 82 5.94 -3.17 -5.53
CA ALA A 82 6.94 -4.20 -5.19
C ALA A 82 7.85 -3.77 -4.03
N ILE A 83 8.22 -2.49 -3.96
CA ILE A 83 8.99 -1.88 -2.85
C ILE A 83 8.07 -1.71 -1.63
N SER A 84 6.83 -1.28 -1.82
CA SER A 84 5.78 -1.14 -0.78
C SER A 84 5.27 -2.50 -0.34
N SER A 85 5.16 -3.53 -1.18
CA SER A 85 4.80 -4.88 -0.70
C SER A 85 5.96 -5.56 0.03
N ARG A 86 7.23 -5.31 -0.35
CA ARG A 86 8.39 -5.73 0.45
C ARG A 86 8.52 -4.92 1.74
N ALA A 87 8.33 -3.60 1.71
CA ALA A 87 8.41 -2.72 2.89
C ALA A 87 7.20 -2.91 3.82
N LYS A 88 5.97 -3.06 3.32
CA LYS A 88 4.76 -3.38 4.10
C LYS A 88 4.84 -4.78 4.72
N LYS A 89 5.57 -5.73 4.12
CA LYS A 89 5.87 -7.02 4.76
C LYS A 89 6.96 -6.94 5.84
N ARG A 90 7.71 -5.83 5.92
CA ARG A 90 8.90 -5.65 6.78
C ARG A 90 8.71 -4.64 7.90
N VAL A 91 7.59 -3.93 7.91
CA VAL A 91 7.36 -2.81 8.82
C VAL A 91 6.14 -3.12 9.68
N VAL A 92 6.21 -2.81 10.97
CA VAL A 92 5.05 -2.92 11.84
C VAL A 92 4.07 -1.80 11.50
N VAL A 93 2.82 -2.17 11.25
CA VAL A 93 1.76 -1.28 10.78
C VAL A 93 0.80 -0.98 11.91
N PHE A 94 0.51 0.32 12.11
CA PHE A 94 -0.55 0.78 12.99
C PHE A 94 -1.94 0.42 12.45
N ARG A 95 -2.77 -0.26 13.25
CA ARG A 95 -4.13 -0.64 12.86
C ARG A 95 -5.21 0.15 13.58
N ARG A 96 -5.10 0.26 14.91
CA ARG A 96 -6.13 0.90 15.73
C ARG A 96 -5.52 1.50 17.00
N LEU A 97 -6.12 2.61 17.41
CA LEU A 97 -5.98 3.21 18.74
C LEU A 97 -7.39 3.46 19.26
N GLU A 98 -7.64 3.09 20.50
CA GLU A 98 -8.86 3.42 21.21
C GLU A 98 -8.51 3.97 22.59
N VAL A 99 -9.18 5.07 22.98
CA VAL A 99 -9.04 5.67 24.31
C VAL A 99 -10.43 5.72 24.93
N ARG A 100 -10.63 4.99 26.03
CA ARG A 100 -11.91 4.91 26.73
C ARG A 100 -11.73 5.34 28.19
N PRO A 101 -12.73 5.97 28.82
CA PRO A 101 -12.75 6.12 30.27
C PRO A 101 -12.68 4.75 30.93
N ALA A 102 -11.93 4.63 32.03
CA ALA A 102 -11.94 3.42 32.86
C ALA A 102 -13.07 3.49 33.90
N ASP A 103 -13.31 2.37 34.61
CA ASP A 103 -14.33 2.29 35.66
C ASP A 103 -14.09 3.28 36.82
N ARG A 104 -12.81 3.63 37.05
CA ARG A 104 -12.44 4.64 38.07
C ARG A 104 -12.43 6.04 37.46
N PRO A 105 -12.93 7.06 38.19
CA PRO A 105 -12.90 8.43 37.72
C PRO A 105 -11.46 8.90 37.45
N GLN A 106 -11.31 9.78 36.46
CA GLN A 106 -10.03 10.35 36.02
C GLN A 106 -8.98 9.30 35.59
N ARG A 107 -9.45 8.15 35.11
CA ARG A 107 -8.62 7.10 34.52
C ARG A 107 -9.08 6.80 33.11
N VAL A 108 -8.15 6.41 32.26
CA VAL A 108 -8.41 5.98 30.89
C VAL A 108 -7.76 4.63 30.63
N VAL A 109 -8.40 3.84 29.78
CA VAL A 109 -7.84 2.65 29.14
C VAL A 109 -7.44 3.05 27.71
N VAL A 110 -6.20 2.81 27.35
CA VAL A 110 -5.68 2.99 25.99
C VAL A 110 -5.41 1.62 25.39
N THR A 111 -6.10 1.31 24.29
CA THR A 111 -5.94 0.07 23.54
C THR A 111 -5.26 0.35 22.21
N VAL A 112 -4.16 -0.34 21.92
CA VAL A 112 -3.42 -0.21 20.66
C VAL A 112 -3.40 -1.56 19.95
N LYS A 113 -3.65 -1.55 18.64
CA LYS A 113 -3.52 -2.72 17.78
C LYS A 113 -2.52 -2.48 16.68
N LEU A 114 -1.54 -3.37 16.56
CA LEU A 114 -0.49 -3.34 15.54
C LEU A 114 -0.50 -4.65 14.74
N SER A 115 0.05 -4.63 13.52
CA SER A 115 0.25 -5.84 12.72
C SER A 115 1.66 -5.92 12.15
N PHE A 116 2.22 -7.12 12.11
CA PHE A 116 3.50 -7.42 11.46
C PHE A 116 3.34 -8.65 10.55
N GLY A 117 3.34 -8.42 9.23
CA GLY A 117 2.94 -9.45 8.27
C GLY A 117 1.49 -9.90 8.51
N GLU A 118 1.30 -11.20 8.71
CA GLU A 118 -0.02 -11.81 9.01
C GLU A 118 -0.34 -11.86 10.52
N ARG A 119 0.61 -11.48 11.39
CA ARG A 119 0.40 -11.45 12.84
C ARG A 119 -0.19 -10.11 13.25
N GLU A 120 -1.09 -10.15 14.22
CA GLU A 120 -1.63 -8.97 14.89
C GLU A 120 -1.41 -9.12 16.40
N ALA A 121 -1.16 -8.00 17.06
CA ALA A 121 -1.11 -7.91 18.52
C ALA A 121 -1.95 -6.73 18.98
N GLU A 122 -2.55 -6.88 20.16
CA GLU A 122 -3.32 -5.86 20.84
C GLU A 122 -2.88 -5.79 22.30
N ALA A 123 -2.65 -4.57 22.78
CA ALA A 123 -2.26 -4.33 24.16
C ALA A 123 -3.08 -3.17 24.73
N GLN A 124 -3.31 -3.25 26.04
CA GLN A 124 -4.10 -2.28 26.79
C GLN A 124 -3.28 -1.72 27.94
N GLU A 125 -3.35 -0.41 28.14
CA GLU A 125 -2.66 0.31 29.21
C GLU A 125 -3.58 1.25 29.96
N LEU A 126 -3.34 1.35 31.28
CA LEU A 126 -4.12 2.21 32.18
C LEU A 126 -3.35 3.49 32.49
N GLY A 127 -3.94 4.63 32.14
CA GLY A 127 -3.40 5.95 32.42
C GLY A 127 -4.31 6.75 33.35
N THR A 128 -3.78 7.81 33.96
CA THR A 128 -4.67 8.89 34.42
C THR A 128 -5.16 9.68 33.22
N ASP A 129 -6.32 10.30 33.39
CA ASP A 129 -6.91 11.14 32.35
C ASP A 129 -6.23 12.53 32.27
N THR A 130 -4.95 12.53 31.92
CA THR A 130 -4.16 13.73 31.63
C THR A 130 -3.44 13.54 30.30
N LEU A 131 -3.25 14.60 29.53
CA LEU A 131 -2.63 14.51 28.20
C LEU A 131 -1.28 13.79 28.23
N ARG A 132 -0.42 14.11 29.21
CA ARG A 132 0.87 13.46 29.43
C ARG A 132 0.71 11.95 29.61
N ASN A 133 -0.17 11.52 30.51
CA ASN A 133 -0.29 10.11 30.85
C ASN A 133 -1.05 9.32 29.79
N ARG A 134 -1.93 9.96 29.01
CA ARG A 134 -2.54 9.37 27.80
C ARG A 134 -1.48 9.09 26.73
N VAL A 135 -0.58 10.04 26.48
CA VAL A 135 0.56 9.87 25.55
C VAL A 135 1.46 8.74 26.00
N GLU A 136 1.82 8.70 27.27
CA GLU A 136 2.70 7.65 27.81
C GLU A 136 2.03 6.27 27.78
N ALA A 137 0.74 6.17 28.15
CA ALA A 137 -0.02 4.94 28.06
C ALA A 137 -0.15 4.42 26.61
N ALA A 138 -0.38 5.31 25.64
CA ALA A 138 -0.43 4.95 24.23
C ALA A 138 0.92 4.43 23.71
N ALA A 139 2.02 5.10 24.08
CA ALA A 139 3.37 4.65 23.73
C ALA A 139 3.69 3.29 24.37
N ARG A 140 3.26 3.08 25.62
CA ARG A 140 3.51 1.85 26.37
C ARG A 140 2.73 0.67 25.79
N ALA A 141 1.46 0.87 25.47
CA ALA A 141 0.65 -0.12 24.75
C ALA A 141 1.26 -0.47 23.38
N ALA A 142 1.78 0.52 22.65
CA ALA A 142 2.47 0.26 21.38
C ALA A 142 3.75 -0.59 21.57
N ALA A 143 4.55 -0.30 22.60
CA ALA A 143 5.76 -1.07 22.91
C ALA A 143 5.42 -2.52 23.30
N LEU A 144 4.36 -2.74 24.09
CA LEU A 144 3.88 -4.09 24.44
C LEU A 144 3.43 -4.89 23.21
N CYS A 145 2.70 -4.25 22.29
CA CYS A 145 2.35 -4.89 21.02
C CYS A 145 3.60 -5.27 20.21
N LEU A 146 4.65 -4.44 20.24
CA LEU A 146 5.89 -4.72 19.52
C LEU A 146 6.67 -5.89 20.16
N ASP A 147 6.73 -5.96 21.48
CA ASP A 147 7.36 -7.05 22.25
C ASP A 147 6.68 -8.40 21.95
N ASP A 148 5.34 -8.43 21.82
CA ASP A 148 4.60 -9.63 21.43
C ASP A 148 4.79 -10.02 19.93
N LEU A 149 4.79 -9.03 19.04
CA LEU A 149 4.94 -9.28 17.59
C LEU A 149 6.33 -9.79 17.21
N ILE A 150 7.36 -9.54 18.03
CA ILE A 150 8.76 -9.76 17.69
C ILE A 150 9.44 -10.62 18.77
N PRO A 151 9.20 -11.94 18.79
CA PRO A 151 9.53 -12.81 19.92
C PRO A 151 11.04 -12.97 20.20
N ASP A 152 11.90 -12.73 19.21
CA ASP A 152 13.36 -12.85 19.36
C ASP A 152 14.02 -11.57 19.92
N ASN A 153 13.25 -10.50 20.06
CA ASN A 153 13.72 -9.17 20.43
C ASN A 153 12.81 -8.59 21.51
N SER A 154 13.37 -8.19 22.66
CA SER A 154 12.56 -7.49 23.64
C SER A 154 12.53 -5.99 23.37
N ILE A 155 11.36 -5.38 23.51
CA ILE A 155 11.11 -3.97 23.28
C ILE A 155 10.46 -3.37 24.53
N ALA A 156 11.12 -2.39 25.14
CA ALA A 156 10.63 -1.70 26.32
C ALA A 156 10.60 -0.19 26.11
N LEU A 157 9.49 0.45 26.45
CA LEU A 157 9.40 1.91 26.45
C LEU A 157 10.22 2.49 27.62
N GLU A 158 11.15 3.40 27.32
CA GLU A 158 11.80 4.24 28.33
C GLU A 158 10.91 5.43 28.69
N GLY A 159 10.36 6.11 27.68
CA GLY A 159 9.40 7.19 27.89
C GLY A 159 8.90 7.83 26.60
N ALA A 160 7.84 8.64 26.74
CA ALA A 160 7.30 9.47 25.66
C ALA A 160 6.93 10.86 26.19
N GLN A 161 7.29 11.90 25.45
CA GLN A 161 7.04 13.28 25.84
C GLN A 161 6.59 14.13 24.65
N ILE A 162 5.72 15.11 24.92
CA ILE A 162 5.37 16.14 23.95
C ILE A 162 6.47 17.21 23.98
N ILE A 163 7.02 17.54 22.80
CA ILE A 163 7.97 18.62 22.60
C ILE A 163 7.41 19.65 21.62
N ASP A 164 7.76 20.92 21.84
CA ASP A 164 7.44 22.02 20.93
C ASP A 164 8.66 22.31 20.05
N ALA A 165 8.48 22.34 18.73
CA ALA A 165 9.54 22.65 17.75
C ALA A 165 8.94 23.23 16.46
N PHE A 166 9.58 24.25 15.88
CA PHE A 166 9.14 24.88 14.63
C PHE A 166 7.65 25.29 14.63
N ASP A 167 7.18 25.85 15.77
CA ASP A 167 5.77 26.22 16.01
C ASP A 167 4.76 25.07 15.89
N ARG A 168 5.24 23.83 16.07
CA ARG A 168 4.46 22.60 15.99
C ARG A 168 4.74 21.72 17.20
N LYS A 169 3.82 20.82 17.50
CA LYS A 169 3.96 19.85 18.58
C LYS A 169 4.32 18.49 18.03
N PHE A 170 5.27 17.83 18.68
CA PHE A 170 5.70 16.47 18.35
C PHE A 170 5.65 15.60 19.60
N VAL A 171 5.46 14.30 19.41
CA VAL A 171 5.81 13.32 20.44
C VAL A 171 7.20 12.79 20.14
N PHE A 172 8.08 12.83 21.15
CA PHE A 172 9.38 12.17 21.16
C PHE A 172 9.29 10.92 22.03
N ALA A 173 9.64 9.76 21.47
CA ALA A 173 9.62 8.48 22.14
C ALA A 173 11.03 7.89 22.21
N ALA A 174 11.36 7.32 23.37
CA ALA A 174 12.58 6.59 23.66
C ALA A 174 12.23 5.14 23.99
N VAL A 175 12.84 4.19 23.29
CA VAL A 175 12.52 2.77 23.35
C VAL A 175 13.81 1.97 23.40
N HIS A 176 13.93 1.04 24.34
CA HIS A 176 15.01 0.07 24.36
C HIS A 176 14.66 -1.12 23.48
N GLY A 177 15.52 -1.41 22.50
CA GLY A 177 15.52 -2.67 21.78
C GLY A 177 16.62 -3.58 22.31
N LEU A 178 16.26 -4.72 22.88
CA LEU A 178 17.18 -5.77 23.29
C LEU A 178 17.20 -6.85 22.22
N GLY A 179 18.32 -6.94 21.49
CA GLY A 179 18.53 -7.96 20.47
C GLY A 179 20.00 -8.35 20.42
N GLY A 180 20.32 -9.61 20.73
CA GLY A 180 21.69 -10.09 20.88
C GLY A 180 22.24 -9.88 22.30
N ARG A 181 23.48 -9.38 22.44
CA ARG A 181 24.19 -9.22 23.73
C ARG A 181 24.08 -7.84 24.38
N GLU A 182 23.56 -6.83 23.68
CA GLU A 182 23.50 -5.45 24.19
C GLU A 182 22.12 -4.81 23.96
N ALA A 183 21.71 -3.98 24.94
CA ALA A 183 20.52 -3.15 24.83
C ALA A 183 20.85 -1.86 24.04
N GLN A 184 20.02 -1.53 23.06
CA GLN A 184 20.18 -0.32 22.25
C GLN A 184 19.05 0.66 22.54
N LEU A 185 19.39 1.92 22.82
CA LEU A 185 18.40 3.00 22.88
C LEU A 185 18.02 3.44 21.46
N LEU A 186 16.72 3.44 21.18
CA LEU A 186 16.10 3.83 19.92
C LEU A 186 15.20 5.03 20.18
N THR A 187 15.22 6.00 19.26
CA THR A 187 14.44 7.22 19.41
C THR A 187 13.61 7.46 18.17
N GLY A 188 12.39 7.97 18.35
CA GLY A 188 11.49 8.29 17.25
C GLY A 188 10.64 9.52 17.56
N THR A 189 10.18 10.16 16.49
CA THR A 189 9.36 11.37 16.56
C THR A 189 8.14 11.28 15.67
N CYS A 190 7.04 11.88 16.09
CA CYS A 190 5.87 12.08 15.24
C CYS A 190 5.19 13.41 15.52
N GLU A 191 4.80 14.13 14.47
CA GLU A 191 4.02 15.35 14.58
C GLU A 191 2.61 15.07 15.10
N ILE A 192 2.13 15.86 16.05
CA ILE A 192 0.75 15.80 16.53
C ILE A 192 -0.15 16.51 15.53
N ARG A 193 -0.86 15.73 14.69
CA ARG A 193 -1.85 16.23 13.74
C ARG A 193 -3.29 15.97 14.19
N GLU A 194 -3.60 14.72 14.46
CA GLU A 194 -4.95 14.27 14.83
C GLU A 194 -5.11 14.18 16.35
N SER A 195 -4.25 13.38 16.99
CA SER A 195 -4.24 13.20 18.44
C SER A 195 -2.82 12.95 18.95
N ALA A 196 -2.58 13.33 20.21
CA ALA A 196 -1.27 13.15 20.84
C ALA A 196 -0.99 11.67 21.11
N GLU A 197 -2.02 10.89 21.45
CA GLU A 197 -1.96 9.45 21.68
C GLU A 197 -1.58 8.70 20.39
N ARG A 198 -2.18 9.08 19.24
CA ARG A 198 -1.83 8.49 17.95
C ARG A 198 -0.40 8.83 17.57
N ALA A 199 0.00 10.10 17.74
CA ALA A 199 1.38 10.52 17.49
C ALA A 199 2.37 9.74 18.37
N ALA A 200 2.00 9.42 19.62
CA ALA A 200 2.84 8.60 20.50
C ALA A 200 3.07 7.19 19.95
N VAL A 201 2.01 6.51 19.49
CA VAL A 201 2.13 5.19 18.85
C VAL A 201 3.03 5.27 17.61
N LEU A 202 2.83 6.28 16.76
CA LEU A 202 3.62 6.48 15.55
C LEU A 202 5.08 6.84 15.84
N ALA A 203 5.36 7.59 16.92
CA ALA A 203 6.71 7.90 17.36
C ALA A 203 7.46 6.63 17.82
N VAL A 204 6.78 5.73 18.54
CA VAL A 204 7.33 4.42 18.91
C VAL A 204 7.65 3.59 17.67
N LEU A 205 6.72 3.51 16.70
CA LEU A 205 6.97 2.82 15.43
C LEU A 205 8.10 3.45 14.62
N ASN A 206 8.22 4.79 14.64
CA ASN A 206 9.32 5.49 14.00
C ASN A 206 10.68 5.12 14.61
N ALA A 207 10.74 4.93 15.94
CA ALA A 207 11.94 4.50 16.65
C ALA A 207 12.34 3.05 16.28
N THR A 208 11.36 2.15 16.17
CA THR A 208 11.62 0.70 16.12
C THR A 208 11.65 0.11 14.72
N ASN A 209 10.86 0.60 13.77
CA ASN A 209 10.67 -0.07 12.47
C ASN A 209 11.98 -0.32 11.71
N ARG A 210 12.92 0.63 11.74
CA ARG A 210 14.24 0.46 11.11
C ARG A 210 15.11 -0.56 11.84
N TRP A 211 15.00 -0.63 13.16
CA TRP A 211 15.75 -1.56 14.00
C TRP A 211 15.25 -3.00 13.82
N VAL A 212 13.94 -3.17 13.72
CA VAL A 212 13.28 -4.46 13.45
C VAL A 212 13.63 -4.98 12.06
N ASP A 213 13.64 -4.11 11.04
CA ASP A 213 14.01 -4.49 9.67
C ASP A 213 15.48 -4.96 9.56
N ALA A 214 16.38 -4.38 10.36
CA ALA A 214 17.82 -4.67 10.30
C ALA A 214 18.25 -5.97 11.01
N ARG A 215 17.40 -6.58 11.84
CA ARG A 215 17.76 -7.72 12.72
C ARG A 215 16.99 -9.00 12.40
N ARG A 216 16.53 -9.14 11.16
CA ARG A 216 15.81 -10.31 10.67
C ARG A 216 16.68 -11.23 9.82
#